data_AF-A0A2V1CFQ5-F1
#
_entry.id   AF-A0A2V1CFQ5-F1
#
_cell.length_a   1.000
_cell.length_b   1.000
_cell.length_c   1.000
_cell.angle_alpha   90.00
_cell.angle_beta   90.00
_cell.angle_gamma   90.00
#
_symmetry.space_group_name_H-M   'P 1'
#
loop_
_entity.id
_entity.type
_entity.pdbx_description
1 polymer ?
#
loop_
_entity_poly.entity_id
_entity_poly.type
_entity_poly.pdbx_seq_one_letter_code
_entity_poly.pdbx_strand_id
1 'polypeptide(L)'
;MSSSDASAPAGYPVFTKRWHNKPYSTISPTRPENSARGKVIVVTGGGTGIGAAIAKSFAEAGAAGIGLIGRREEQLKSSSRSISSISNTTKVEYATADVTDKNSLDKAFGQFAERLGKIDILVSNAGYFSKADLSSADGDDWWRSFEVNVKGSFNTIQAFIPHAKLDAAVLSVNAALAHMQPALPGISSYIVSKLASARLHECLQVEHPKLRVVSVQPGVVESAMTEKFGASGMDDRKLLSPDLRDFTLTISS
;
A
#
# COMPACT_ATOMS: atom_id res chain seq x y z
N MET A 1 33.09 1.63 -2.29
CA MET A 1 32.54 0.33 -2.72
C MET A 1 31.51 0.59 -3.79
N SER A 2 31.77 0.07 -5.00
CA SER A 2 31.06 0.37 -6.26
C SER A 2 29.56 0.08 -6.18
N SER A 3 28.73 1.12 -6.27
CA SER A 3 27.30 0.98 -6.56
C SER A 3 27.17 0.64 -8.03
N SER A 4 26.84 -0.62 -8.35
CA SER A 4 26.43 -0.98 -9.71
C SER A 4 25.09 -0.31 -9.99
N ASP A 5 25.11 0.89 -10.59
CA ASP A 5 23.92 1.58 -11.06
C ASP A 5 23.24 0.67 -12.10
N ALA A 6 21.97 0.35 -11.85
CA ALA A 6 21.19 -0.42 -12.80
C ALA A 6 20.89 0.47 -14.03
N SER A 7 20.95 -0.06 -15.24
CA SER A 7 20.42 0.65 -16.41
C SER A 7 18.90 0.68 -16.35
N ALA A 8 18.31 1.80 -16.77
CA ALA A 8 16.86 1.92 -16.87
C ALA A 8 16.29 0.92 -17.91
N PRO A 9 15.09 0.36 -17.70
CA PRO A 9 14.46 -0.54 -18.65
C PRO A 9 13.86 0.22 -19.84
N ALA A 10 14.22 -0.17 -21.09
CA ALA A 10 13.60 0.20 -22.39
C ALA A 10 13.07 1.64 -22.50
N GLY A 11 12.17 2.02 -23.41
CA GLY A 11 10.74 2.23 -23.16
C GLY A 11 10.29 3.34 -22.19
N TYR A 12 11.12 3.84 -21.27
CA TYR A 12 10.75 4.89 -20.31
C TYR A 12 11.54 6.19 -20.58
N PRO A 13 10.93 7.39 -20.55
CA PRO A 13 11.68 8.64 -20.59
C PRO A 13 12.47 8.79 -19.27
N VAL A 14 13.76 8.48 -19.34
CA VAL A 14 14.66 8.54 -18.17
C VAL A 14 15.23 9.95 -18.10
N PHE A 15 14.62 10.79 -17.26
CA PHE A 15 15.06 12.17 -17.05
C PHE A 15 16.34 12.28 -16.20
N THR A 16 16.79 11.17 -15.57
CA THR A 16 17.95 11.14 -14.66
C THR A 16 19.00 10.13 -15.12
N LYS A 17 20.28 10.53 -15.13
CA LYS A 17 21.41 9.66 -15.52
C LYS A 17 21.58 8.41 -14.65
N ARG A 18 21.05 8.44 -13.41
CA ARG A 18 21.11 7.34 -12.46
C ARG A 18 19.71 6.79 -12.22
N TRP A 19 19.63 5.47 -12.15
CA TRP A 19 18.44 4.72 -11.81
C TRP A 19 18.62 4.07 -10.43
N HIS A 20 17.61 4.17 -9.58
CA HIS A 20 17.65 3.65 -8.22
C HIS A 20 16.64 2.53 -8.06
N ASN A 21 17.10 1.35 -7.61
CA ASN A 21 16.26 0.17 -7.35
C ASN A 21 16.47 -0.41 -5.95
N LYS A 22 17.13 0.35 -5.07
CA LYS A 22 17.35 0.04 -3.66
C LYS A 22 17.05 1.30 -2.84
N PRO A 23 16.59 1.16 -1.59
CA PRO A 23 16.50 2.30 -0.68
C PRO A 23 17.85 3.03 -0.65
N TYR A 24 17.85 4.32 -0.95
CA TYR A 24 19.03 5.16 -0.78
C TYR A 24 19.29 5.37 0.71
N SER A 25 20.54 5.69 1.06
CA SER A 25 21.01 5.68 2.45
C SER A 25 20.11 6.48 3.40
N THR A 26 19.52 7.59 2.97
CA THR A 26 18.62 8.43 3.78
C THR A 26 17.37 7.73 4.28
N ILE A 27 16.76 6.87 3.48
CA ILE A 27 15.51 6.17 3.82
C ILE A 27 15.73 4.72 4.23
N SER A 28 16.99 4.32 4.49
CA SER A 28 17.27 2.95 4.91
C SER A 28 16.59 2.65 6.25
N PRO A 29 15.86 1.53 6.37
CA PRO A 29 15.20 1.16 7.63
C PRO A 29 16.19 0.82 8.74
N THR A 30 17.44 0.49 8.38
CA THR A 30 18.52 0.18 9.32
C THR A 30 19.11 1.41 10.02
N ARG A 31 18.69 2.62 9.66
CA ARG A 31 19.20 3.85 10.28
C ARG A 31 18.59 4.08 11.66
N PRO A 32 19.37 4.56 12.65
CA PRO A 32 18.86 4.86 13.98
C PRO A 32 17.67 5.85 13.96
N GLU A 33 17.74 6.87 13.10
CA GLU A 33 16.67 7.88 12.97
C GLU A 33 15.35 7.33 12.42
N ASN A 34 15.41 6.22 11.67
CA ASN A 34 14.24 5.58 11.06
C ASN A 34 13.74 4.38 11.90
N SER A 35 14.25 4.21 13.13
CA SER A 35 13.96 3.04 13.94
C SER A 35 12.48 2.94 14.35
N ALA A 36 11.94 1.73 14.25
CA ALA A 36 10.61 1.37 14.71
C ALA A 36 10.63 0.60 16.06
N ARG A 37 11.74 0.65 16.81
CA ARG A 37 11.86 -0.06 18.09
C ARG A 37 10.72 0.29 19.05
N GLY A 38 10.12 -0.74 19.65
CA GLY A 38 9.00 -0.61 20.58
C GLY A 38 7.66 -0.27 19.91
N LYS A 39 7.60 -0.20 18.58
CA LYS A 39 6.39 0.14 17.83
C LYS A 39 5.62 -1.12 17.41
N VAL A 40 4.29 -1.04 17.47
CA VAL A 40 3.37 -2.04 16.91
C VAL A 40 2.77 -1.50 15.62
N ILE A 41 2.86 -2.27 14.54
CA ILE A 41 2.40 -1.90 13.20
C ILE A 41 1.34 -2.90 12.75
N VAL A 42 0.23 -2.41 12.19
CA VAL A 42 -0.78 -3.26 11.53
C VAL A 42 -0.89 -2.89 10.07
N VAL A 43 -0.87 -3.88 9.18
CA VAL A 43 -0.88 -3.68 7.72
C VAL A 43 -2.05 -4.44 7.08
N THR A 44 -2.96 -3.71 6.44
CA THR A 44 -3.99 -4.33 5.60
C THR A 44 -3.46 -4.64 4.20
N GLY A 45 -3.85 -5.78 3.63
CA GLY A 45 -3.22 -6.29 2.41
C GLY A 45 -1.76 -6.70 2.63
N GLY A 46 -1.39 -7.11 3.86
CA GLY A 46 -0.01 -7.42 4.26
C GLY A 46 0.56 -8.71 3.69
N GLY A 47 -0.24 -9.53 3.00
CA GLY A 47 0.21 -10.84 2.52
C GLY A 47 1.05 -10.81 1.22
N THR A 48 0.96 -9.75 0.41
CA THR A 48 1.65 -9.66 -0.89
C THR A 48 1.98 -8.21 -1.28
N GLY A 49 2.86 -8.03 -2.27
CA GLY A 49 3.10 -6.73 -2.92
C GLY A 49 3.57 -5.64 -1.96
N ILE A 50 3.06 -4.42 -2.15
CA ILE A 50 3.43 -3.23 -1.35
C ILE A 50 3.25 -3.47 0.15
N GLY A 51 2.11 -4.04 0.58
CA GLY A 51 1.84 -4.27 2.00
C GLY A 51 2.87 -5.19 2.67
N ALA A 52 3.21 -6.30 2.02
CA ALA A 52 4.24 -7.21 2.51
C ALA A 52 5.62 -6.55 2.55
N ALA A 53 5.96 -5.73 1.54
CA ALA A 53 7.22 -4.99 1.50
C ALA A 53 7.32 -3.92 2.61
N ILE A 54 6.23 -3.21 2.90
CA ILE A 54 6.16 -2.25 4.00
C ILE A 54 6.36 -2.97 5.34
N ALA A 55 5.65 -4.08 5.57
CA ALA A 55 5.81 -4.88 6.79
C ALA A 55 7.26 -5.39 6.95
N LYS A 56 7.87 -5.86 5.86
CA LYS A 56 9.28 -6.24 5.82
C LYS A 56 10.20 -5.10 6.28
N SER A 57 10.00 -3.90 5.75
CA SER A 57 10.80 -2.73 6.08
C SER A 57 10.67 -2.33 7.55
N PHE A 58 9.47 -2.44 8.14
CA PHE A 58 9.29 -2.21 9.59
C PHE A 58 9.99 -3.26 10.46
N ALA A 59 10.06 -4.52 10.03
CA ALA A 59 10.85 -5.53 10.72
C ALA A 59 12.36 -5.23 10.66
N GLU A 60 12.86 -4.81 9.49
CA GLU A 60 14.26 -4.33 9.33
C GLU A 60 14.56 -3.11 10.21
N ALA A 61 13.56 -2.25 10.47
CA ALA A 61 13.65 -1.10 11.37
C ALA A 61 13.52 -1.46 12.87
N GLY A 62 13.32 -2.74 13.20
CA GLY A 62 13.27 -3.25 14.57
C GLY A 62 11.92 -3.09 15.26
N ALA A 63 10.81 -3.10 14.52
CA ALA A 63 9.46 -3.12 15.09
C ALA A 63 9.30 -4.16 16.21
N ALA A 64 8.54 -3.83 17.26
CA ALA A 64 8.26 -4.78 18.34
C ALA A 64 7.19 -5.79 17.92
N GLY A 65 6.17 -5.33 17.18
CA GLY A 65 5.05 -6.16 16.74
C GLY A 65 4.56 -5.78 15.34
N ILE A 66 4.22 -6.76 14.52
CA ILE A 66 3.62 -6.57 13.19
C ILE A 66 2.40 -7.48 13.05
N GLY A 67 1.23 -6.89 12.80
CA GLY A 67 -0.02 -7.59 12.49
C GLY A 67 -0.34 -7.49 10.99
N LEU A 68 -0.52 -8.63 10.31
CA LEU A 68 -0.85 -8.68 8.89
C LEU A 68 -2.32 -9.06 8.68
N ILE A 69 -3.06 -8.26 7.92
CA ILE A 69 -4.45 -8.54 7.56
C ILE A 69 -4.56 -8.80 6.06
N GLY A 70 -5.33 -9.82 5.70
CA GLY A 70 -5.69 -10.11 4.31
C GLY A 70 -6.65 -11.28 4.20
N ARG A 71 -7.11 -11.57 2.99
CA ARG A 71 -8.11 -12.63 2.74
C ARG A 71 -7.51 -14.01 2.47
N ARG A 72 -6.25 -14.05 2.04
CA ARG A 72 -5.57 -15.27 1.58
C ARG A 72 -4.62 -15.73 2.67
N GLU A 73 -5.06 -16.68 3.49
CA GLU A 73 -4.31 -17.16 4.66
C GLU A 73 -2.91 -17.67 4.29
N GLU A 74 -2.77 -18.45 3.22
CA GLU A 74 -1.46 -18.98 2.82
C GLU A 74 -0.46 -17.89 2.42
N GLN A 75 -0.93 -16.78 1.84
CA GLN A 75 -0.09 -15.63 1.53
C GLN A 75 0.32 -14.88 2.81
N LEU A 76 -0.59 -14.77 3.78
CA LEU A 76 -0.28 -14.20 5.09
C LEU A 76 0.74 -15.05 5.86
N LYS A 77 0.58 -16.38 5.87
CA LYS A 77 1.54 -17.31 6.48
C LYS A 77 2.92 -17.22 5.83
N SER A 78 2.96 -17.15 4.50
CA SER A 78 4.21 -16.99 3.75
C SER A 78 4.90 -15.68 4.13
N SER A 79 4.17 -14.56 4.05
CA SER A 79 4.68 -13.23 4.40
C SER A 79 5.14 -13.16 5.86
N SER A 80 4.34 -13.68 6.79
CA SER A 80 4.67 -13.73 8.21
C SER A 80 5.99 -14.47 8.46
N ARG A 81 6.17 -15.66 7.87
CA ARG A 81 7.44 -16.41 7.97
C ARG A 81 8.63 -15.64 7.41
N SER A 82 8.49 -15.02 6.24
CA SER A 82 9.55 -14.21 5.63
C SER A 82 9.90 -12.98 6.46
N ILE A 83 8.94 -12.38 7.16
CA ILE A 83 9.17 -11.23 8.03
C ILE A 83 9.83 -11.68 9.35
N SER A 84 9.36 -12.78 9.94
CA SER A 84 9.96 -13.34 11.15
C SER A 84 11.43 -13.74 10.96
N SER A 85 11.83 -14.14 9.75
CA SER A 85 13.24 -14.48 9.47
C SER A 85 14.20 -13.28 9.43
N ILE A 86 13.67 -12.04 9.45
CA ILE A 86 14.49 -10.81 9.39
C ILE A 86 14.96 -10.39 10.78
N SER A 87 14.10 -10.57 11.77
CA SER A 87 14.32 -10.10 13.13
C SER A 87 13.76 -11.11 14.12
N ASN A 88 14.64 -11.66 14.97
CA ASN A 88 14.24 -12.59 16.03
C ASN A 88 13.47 -11.91 17.17
N THR A 89 13.42 -10.57 17.19
CA THR A 89 12.77 -9.80 18.26
C THR A 89 11.40 -9.27 17.86
N THR A 90 11.11 -9.18 16.56
CA THR A 90 9.83 -8.68 16.05
C THR A 90 8.79 -9.79 16.12
N LYS A 91 7.75 -9.60 16.93
CA LYS A 91 6.59 -10.51 16.96
C LYS A 91 5.74 -10.29 15.71
N VAL A 92 5.42 -11.36 14.97
CA VAL A 92 4.62 -11.26 13.75
C VAL A 92 3.36 -12.10 13.91
N GLU A 93 2.21 -11.45 13.81
CA GLU A 93 0.89 -12.08 13.84
C GLU A 93 0.19 -11.84 12.50
N TYR A 94 -0.77 -12.70 12.16
CA TYR A 94 -1.63 -12.48 11.00
C TYR A 94 -3.07 -12.89 11.32
N ALA A 95 -4.01 -12.27 10.61
CA ALA A 95 -5.42 -12.58 10.71
C ALA A 95 -6.07 -12.57 9.32
N THR A 96 -6.85 -13.61 9.04
CA THR A 96 -7.67 -13.69 7.82
C THR A 96 -8.92 -12.83 8.02
N ALA A 97 -9.04 -11.74 7.26
CA ALA A 97 -10.21 -10.86 7.29
C ALA A 97 -10.41 -10.18 5.92
N ASP A 98 -11.67 -9.88 5.59
CA ASP A 98 -12.02 -9.00 4.48
C ASP A 98 -12.27 -7.60 5.02
N VAL A 99 -11.64 -6.60 4.41
CA VAL A 99 -11.81 -5.21 4.84
C VAL A 99 -13.25 -4.71 4.66
N THR A 100 -14.04 -5.34 3.78
CA THR A 100 -15.45 -5.02 3.59
C THR A 100 -16.35 -5.54 4.72
N ASP A 101 -15.88 -6.52 5.51
CA ASP A 101 -16.56 -7.09 6.68
C ASP A 101 -15.97 -6.49 7.98
N LYS A 102 -16.70 -5.52 8.53
CA LYS A 102 -16.34 -4.82 9.76
C LYS A 102 -16.15 -5.75 10.95
N ASN A 103 -16.97 -6.81 11.10
CA ASN A 103 -16.88 -7.72 12.23
C ASN A 103 -15.59 -8.55 12.18
N SER A 104 -15.18 -8.95 10.97
CA SER A 104 -13.90 -9.66 10.78
C SER A 104 -12.71 -8.77 11.13
N LEU A 105 -12.76 -7.48 10.77
CA LEU A 105 -11.73 -6.52 11.12
C LEU A 105 -11.67 -6.25 12.62
N ASP A 106 -12.81 -6.04 13.29
CA ASP A 106 -12.83 -5.80 14.73
C ASP A 106 -12.21 -6.95 15.52
N LYS A 107 -12.49 -8.19 15.10
CA LYS A 107 -11.85 -9.39 15.67
C LYS A 107 -10.35 -9.40 15.43
N ALA A 108 -9.89 -9.11 14.21
CA ALA A 108 -8.47 -9.09 13.86
C ALA A 108 -7.71 -8.02 14.65
N PHE A 109 -8.23 -6.79 14.72
CA PHE A 109 -7.62 -5.70 15.47
C PHE A 109 -7.60 -5.97 16.98
N GLY A 110 -8.68 -6.53 17.53
CA GLY A 110 -8.73 -6.96 18.93
C GLY A 110 -7.66 -8.02 19.26
N GLN A 111 -7.51 -9.02 18.40
CA GLN A 111 -6.47 -10.06 18.55
C GLN A 111 -5.06 -9.46 18.53
N PHE A 112 -4.77 -8.52 17.63
CA PHE A 112 -3.47 -7.85 17.60
C PHE A 112 -3.25 -6.98 18.82
N ALA A 113 -4.26 -6.25 19.28
CA ALA A 113 -4.16 -5.43 20.48
C ALA A 113 -3.84 -6.27 21.72
N GLU A 114 -4.43 -7.46 21.83
CA GLU A 114 -4.19 -8.41 22.91
C GLU A 114 -2.76 -8.98 22.86
N ARG A 115 -2.29 -9.41 21.68
CA ARG A 115 -1.02 -10.14 21.52
C ARG A 115 0.21 -9.25 21.37
N LEU A 116 0.04 -8.10 20.71
CA LEU A 116 1.12 -7.17 20.35
C LEU A 116 1.08 -5.89 21.19
N GLY A 117 -0.09 -5.51 21.71
CA GLY A 117 -0.32 -4.26 22.45
C GLY A 117 -0.94 -3.16 21.59
N LYS A 118 -1.02 -1.94 22.15
CA LYS A 118 -1.59 -0.78 21.44
C LYS A 118 -0.82 -0.46 20.16
N ILE A 119 -1.55 -0.15 19.11
CA ILE A 119 -1.03 0.03 17.76
C ILE A 119 -0.45 1.44 17.62
N ASP A 120 0.81 1.53 17.18
CA ASP A 120 1.49 2.79 16.90
C ASP A 120 1.30 3.26 15.46
N ILE A 121 1.22 2.32 14.51
CA ILE A 121 1.14 2.62 13.08
C ILE A 121 0.11 1.71 12.41
N LEU A 122 -0.88 2.30 11.75
CA LEU A 122 -1.73 1.61 10.79
C LEU A 122 -1.21 1.87 9.37
N VAL A 123 -1.05 0.82 8.58
CA VAL A 123 -0.83 0.90 7.14
C VAL A 123 -2.12 0.45 6.44
N SER A 124 -2.91 1.42 6.01
CA SER A 124 -4.14 1.21 5.24
C SER A 124 -3.76 1.02 3.76
N ASN A 125 -3.61 -0.24 3.35
CA ASN A 125 -3.04 -0.61 2.05
C ASN A 125 -3.92 -1.55 1.22
N ALA A 126 -4.85 -2.28 1.84
CA ALA A 126 -5.75 -3.15 1.09
C ALA A 126 -6.46 -2.39 -0.04
N GLY A 127 -6.53 -3.00 -1.22
CA GLY A 127 -7.16 -2.37 -2.38
C GLY A 127 -7.63 -3.37 -3.43
N TYR A 128 -8.54 -2.90 -4.28
CA TYR A 128 -9.11 -3.63 -5.41
C TYR A 128 -9.17 -2.76 -6.66
N PHE A 129 -8.97 -3.41 -7.79
CA PHE A 129 -9.00 -2.81 -9.12
C PHE A 129 -9.88 -3.67 -10.02
N SER A 130 -10.87 -3.02 -10.64
CA SER A 130 -11.68 -3.56 -11.73
C SER A 130 -11.26 -2.91 -13.04
N LYS A 131 -11.12 -3.70 -14.11
CA LYS A 131 -10.75 -3.25 -15.45
C LYS A 131 -11.93 -3.36 -16.40
N ALA A 132 -12.63 -2.26 -16.63
CA ALA A 132 -13.71 -2.20 -17.60
C ALA A 132 -14.05 -0.75 -17.98
N ASP A 133 -14.42 -0.54 -19.24
CA ASP A 133 -14.97 0.74 -19.67
C ASP A 133 -16.35 0.95 -19.06
N LEU A 134 -16.72 2.21 -18.78
CA LEU A 134 -17.98 2.53 -18.09
C LEU A 134 -19.21 1.98 -18.82
N SER A 135 -19.18 1.93 -20.16
CA SER A 135 -20.29 1.43 -20.97
C SER A 135 -20.47 -0.10 -20.92
N SER A 136 -19.44 -0.84 -20.51
CA SER A 136 -19.43 -2.31 -20.54
C SER A 136 -19.03 -2.93 -19.19
N ALA A 137 -18.88 -2.11 -18.15
CA ALA A 137 -18.50 -2.57 -16.83
C ALA A 137 -19.63 -3.39 -16.22
N ASP A 138 -19.26 -4.52 -15.64
CA ASP A 138 -20.13 -5.19 -14.67
C ASP A 138 -20.30 -4.27 -13.46
N GLY A 139 -21.54 -3.94 -13.13
CA GLY A 139 -21.86 -2.97 -12.08
C GLY A 139 -21.30 -3.39 -10.72
N ASP A 140 -21.40 -4.68 -10.39
CA ASP A 140 -20.97 -5.23 -9.11
C ASP A 140 -19.43 -5.22 -9.00
N ASP A 141 -18.70 -5.65 -10.03
CA ASP A 141 -17.23 -5.60 -10.03
C ASP A 141 -16.70 -4.16 -10.02
N TRP A 142 -17.37 -3.24 -10.73
CA TRP A 142 -17.02 -1.82 -10.70
C TRP A 142 -17.21 -1.24 -9.30
N TRP A 143 -18.34 -1.54 -8.65
CA TRP A 143 -18.62 -1.06 -7.30
C TRP A 143 -17.75 -1.70 -6.23
N ARG A 144 -17.28 -2.93 -6.47
CA ARG A 144 -16.33 -3.60 -5.58
C ARG A 144 -15.05 -2.78 -5.34
N SER A 145 -14.60 -1.97 -6.31
CA SER A 145 -13.50 -1.04 -6.07
C SER A 145 -13.82 -0.01 -4.99
N PHE A 146 -15.05 0.51 -4.93
CA PHE A 146 -15.48 1.40 -3.85
C PHE A 146 -15.66 0.64 -2.53
N GLU A 147 -16.26 -0.55 -2.57
CA GLU A 147 -16.44 -1.36 -1.37
C GLU A 147 -15.10 -1.67 -0.69
N VAL A 148 -14.08 -2.04 -1.46
CA VAL A 148 -12.77 -2.35 -0.90
C VAL A 148 -11.97 -1.09 -0.60
N ASN A 149 -11.83 -0.17 -1.55
CA ASN A 149 -10.89 0.96 -1.41
C ASN A 149 -11.42 2.06 -0.48
N VAL A 150 -12.75 2.27 -0.43
CA VAL A 150 -13.38 3.33 0.37
C VAL A 150 -14.00 2.74 1.63
N LYS A 151 -15.02 1.89 1.50
CA LYS A 151 -15.69 1.27 2.66
C LYS A 151 -14.72 0.40 3.46
N GLY A 152 -13.84 -0.36 2.80
CA GLY A 152 -12.81 -1.14 3.48
C GLY A 152 -11.80 -0.29 4.25
N SER A 153 -11.37 0.85 3.68
CA SER A 153 -10.52 1.81 4.39
C SER A 153 -11.24 2.40 5.61
N PHE A 154 -12.50 2.80 5.45
CA PHE A 154 -13.32 3.31 6.53
C PHE A 154 -13.48 2.29 7.67
N ASN A 155 -13.84 1.05 7.34
CA ASN A 155 -13.96 -0.03 8.32
C ASN A 155 -12.63 -0.28 9.06
N THR A 156 -11.51 -0.23 8.33
CA THR A 156 -10.17 -0.38 8.89
C THR A 156 -9.86 0.73 9.89
N ILE A 157 -10.17 1.98 9.56
CA ILE A 157 -10.00 3.13 10.45
C ILE A 157 -10.82 2.94 11.74
N GLN A 158 -12.10 2.57 11.60
CA GLN A 158 -12.97 2.34 12.75
C GLN A 158 -12.51 1.19 13.64
N ALA A 159 -12.01 0.09 13.05
CA ALA A 159 -11.46 -1.04 13.81
C ALA A 159 -10.14 -0.70 14.49
N PHE A 160 -9.34 0.19 13.89
CA PHE A 160 -8.04 0.62 14.42
C PHE A 160 -8.16 1.57 15.63
N ILE A 161 -9.03 2.57 15.56
CA ILE A 161 -9.10 3.67 16.55
C ILE A 161 -9.18 3.18 18.01
N PRO A 162 -10.02 2.19 18.37
CA PRO A 162 -10.12 1.70 19.75
C PRO A 162 -8.80 1.11 20.30
N HIS A 163 -7.93 0.62 19.43
CA HIS A 163 -6.68 -0.07 19.76
C HIS A 163 -5.44 0.79 19.51
N ALA A 164 -5.62 2.00 18.98
CA ALA A 164 -4.54 2.92 18.67
C ALA A 164 -3.94 3.57 19.93
N LYS A 165 -2.65 3.92 19.86
CA LYS A 165 -2.09 4.95 20.74
C LYS A 165 -2.64 6.32 20.37
N LEU A 166 -2.59 7.24 21.34
CA LEU A 166 -3.14 8.58 21.18
C LEU A 166 -2.46 9.37 20.04
N ASP A 167 -1.16 9.18 19.87
CA ASP A 167 -0.27 9.83 18.90
C ASP A 167 0.11 8.90 17.73
N ALA A 168 -0.70 7.87 17.50
CA ALA A 168 -0.46 6.88 16.45
C ALA A 168 -0.46 7.52 15.06
N ALA A 169 0.20 6.85 14.12
CA ALA A 169 0.25 7.26 12.72
C ALA A 169 -0.62 6.36 11.84
N VAL A 170 -1.15 6.93 10.77
CA VAL A 170 -1.86 6.22 9.71
C VAL A 170 -1.14 6.49 8.39
N LEU A 171 -0.59 5.45 7.79
CA LEU A 171 -0.03 5.48 6.44
C LEU A 171 -1.07 4.94 5.46
N SER A 172 -1.64 5.81 4.65
CA SER A 172 -2.62 5.46 3.63
C SER A 172 -1.95 5.26 2.28
N VAL A 173 -2.08 4.07 1.69
CA VAL A 173 -1.54 3.76 0.36
C VAL A 173 -2.61 4.02 -0.71
N ASN A 174 -2.46 5.15 -1.40
CA ASN A 174 -3.31 5.59 -2.50
C ASN A 174 -2.67 5.30 -3.86
N ALA A 175 -2.91 6.15 -4.87
CA ALA A 175 -2.37 6.01 -6.21
C ALA A 175 -2.20 7.41 -6.82
N ALA A 176 -1.06 7.66 -7.47
CA ALA A 176 -0.81 8.94 -8.14
C ALA A 176 -1.86 9.23 -9.23
N LEU A 177 -2.31 8.18 -9.92
CA LEU A 177 -3.36 8.26 -10.96
C LEU A 177 -4.68 8.87 -10.45
N ALA A 178 -4.96 8.85 -9.15
CA ALA A 178 -6.15 9.47 -8.57
C ALA A 178 -6.16 11.01 -8.70
N HIS A 179 -5.00 11.63 -8.95
CA HIS A 179 -4.82 13.08 -9.02
C HIS A 179 -4.45 13.57 -10.43
N MET A 180 -4.36 12.66 -11.39
CA MET A 180 -4.02 12.98 -12.78
C MET A 180 -5.28 13.06 -13.63
N GLN A 181 -5.20 13.76 -14.77
CA GLN A 181 -6.25 13.70 -15.78
C GLN A 181 -6.43 12.23 -16.23
N PRO A 182 -7.67 11.72 -16.31
CA PRO A 182 -7.91 10.36 -16.78
C PRO A 182 -7.36 10.16 -18.20
N ALA A 183 -6.22 9.48 -18.31
CA ALA A 183 -5.52 9.25 -19.57
C ALA A 183 -5.67 7.82 -20.10
N LEU A 184 -6.19 6.89 -19.29
CA LEU A 184 -6.31 5.48 -19.61
C LEU A 184 -7.79 5.04 -19.53
N PRO A 185 -8.33 4.41 -20.58
CA PRO A 185 -9.63 3.74 -20.52
C PRO A 185 -9.62 2.56 -19.53
N GLY A 186 -10.81 2.15 -19.09
CA GLY A 186 -10.97 0.95 -18.27
C GLY A 186 -10.63 1.05 -16.77
N ILE A 187 -10.15 2.19 -16.26
CA ILE A 187 -9.63 2.31 -14.88
C ILE A 187 -10.48 3.20 -13.97
N SER A 188 -11.69 3.57 -14.42
CA SER A 188 -12.55 4.57 -13.78
C SER A 188 -12.90 4.21 -12.33
N SER A 189 -13.26 2.96 -12.05
CA SER A 189 -13.60 2.46 -10.71
C SER A 189 -12.47 2.70 -9.71
N TYR A 190 -11.23 2.46 -10.13
CA TYR A 190 -10.05 2.57 -9.30
C TYR A 190 -9.65 4.01 -9.03
N ILE A 191 -9.58 4.86 -10.07
CA ILE A 191 -9.18 6.26 -9.90
C ILE A 191 -10.18 7.02 -9.02
N VAL A 192 -11.48 6.82 -9.24
CA VAL A 192 -12.51 7.52 -8.47
C VAL A 192 -12.53 7.01 -7.02
N SER A 193 -12.42 5.69 -6.82
CA SER A 193 -12.39 5.14 -5.46
C SER A 193 -11.11 5.50 -4.69
N LYS A 194 -9.95 5.61 -5.34
CA LYS A 194 -8.70 6.07 -4.69
C LYS A 194 -8.73 7.57 -4.39
N LEU A 195 -9.35 8.39 -5.22
CA LEU A 195 -9.55 9.81 -4.91
C LEU A 195 -10.49 9.97 -3.70
N ALA A 196 -11.59 9.21 -3.64
CA ALA A 196 -12.49 9.18 -2.50
C ALA A 196 -11.78 8.70 -1.22
N SER A 197 -10.95 7.65 -1.32
CA SER A 197 -10.14 7.16 -0.20
C SER A 197 -9.11 8.19 0.28
N ALA A 198 -8.50 8.97 -0.62
CA ALA A 198 -7.61 10.07 -0.24
C ALA A 198 -8.34 11.11 0.62
N ARG A 199 -9.52 11.58 0.18
CA ARG A 199 -10.34 12.52 0.95
C ARG A 199 -10.80 11.95 2.28
N LEU A 200 -11.15 10.67 2.35
CA LEU A 200 -11.48 10.00 3.60
C LEU A 200 -10.36 10.12 4.65
N HIS A 201 -9.10 9.95 4.24
CA HIS A 201 -7.96 10.05 5.16
C HIS A 201 -7.64 11.51 5.56
N GLU A 202 -7.94 12.49 4.70
CA GLU A 202 -7.88 13.90 5.08
C GLU A 202 -8.93 14.22 6.17
N CYS A 203 -10.17 13.73 6.02
CA CYS A 203 -11.20 13.86 7.06
C CYS A 203 -10.74 13.22 8.38
N LEU A 204 -10.14 12.02 8.34
CA LEU A 204 -9.59 11.38 9.53
C LEU A 204 -8.58 12.27 10.27
N GLN A 205 -7.69 12.96 9.55
CA GLN A 205 -6.72 13.86 10.17
C GLN A 205 -7.39 15.05 10.88
N VAL A 206 -8.46 15.59 10.28
CA VAL A 206 -9.23 16.70 10.86
C VAL A 206 -10.02 16.25 12.09
N GLU A 207 -10.66 15.08 12.01
CA GLU A 207 -11.47 14.51 13.10
C GLU A 207 -10.62 14.00 14.28
N HIS A 208 -9.38 13.56 14.00
CA HIS A 208 -8.45 13.03 14.99
C HIS A 208 -7.10 13.77 14.96
N PRO A 209 -7.03 15.01 15.47
CA PRO A 209 -5.85 15.89 15.33
C PRO A 209 -4.59 15.40 16.05
N LYS A 210 -4.70 14.42 16.95
CA LYS A 210 -3.55 13.80 17.62
C LYS A 210 -2.93 12.67 16.79
N LEU A 211 -3.68 12.09 15.85
CA LEU A 211 -3.13 11.15 14.89
C LEU A 211 -2.28 11.89 13.87
N ARG A 212 -1.29 11.18 13.30
CA ARG A 212 -0.53 11.64 12.13
C ARG A 212 -0.93 10.83 10.92
N VAL A 213 -1.71 11.40 10.02
CA VAL A 213 -2.18 10.74 8.81
C VAL A 213 -1.32 11.20 7.64
N VAL A 214 -0.66 10.25 6.99
CA VAL A 214 0.19 10.46 5.81
C VAL A 214 -0.37 9.62 4.68
N SER A 215 -0.66 10.26 3.54
CA SER A 215 -1.04 9.55 2.33
C SER A 215 0.14 9.47 1.37
N VAL A 216 0.48 8.26 0.94
CA VAL A 216 1.46 8.00 -0.11
C VAL A 216 0.75 7.62 -1.39
N GLN A 217 1.26 8.08 -2.52
CA GLN A 217 0.62 7.92 -3.82
C GLN A 217 1.60 7.31 -4.81
N PRO A 218 1.79 5.97 -4.78
CA PRO A 218 2.67 5.29 -5.71
C PRO A 218 2.21 5.41 -7.16
N GLY A 219 3.18 5.25 -8.07
CA GLY A 219 2.93 4.97 -9.49
C GLY A 219 2.56 3.50 -9.72
N VAL A 220 2.91 2.97 -10.90
CA VAL A 220 2.61 1.58 -11.25
C VAL A 220 3.65 0.64 -10.64
N VAL A 221 3.31 0.04 -9.50
CA VAL A 221 4.16 -0.91 -8.78
C VAL A 221 3.74 -2.35 -9.11
N GLU A 222 4.72 -3.21 -9.38
CA GLU A 222 4.49 -4.62 -9.66
C GLU A 222 3.76 -5.31 -8.48
N SER A 223 2.61 -5.89 -8.78
CA SER A 223 1.79 -6.65 -7.84
C SER A 223 0.79 -7.54 -8.58
N ALA A 224 0.11 -8.44 -7.87
CA ALA A 224 -1.02 -9.18 -8.44
C ALA A 224 -2.15 -8.25 -8.95
N MET A 225 -2.18 -6.98 -8.52
CA MET A 225 -3.12 -5.98 -9.04
C MET A 225 -2.73 -5.50 -10.44
N THR A 226 -1.43 -5.34 -10.73
CA THR A 226 -0.97 -4.92 -12.06
C THR A 226 -1.18 -6.00 -13.13
N GLU A 227 -1.18 -7.29 -12.76
CA GLU A 227 -1.60 -8.38 -13.67
C GLU A 227 -3.00 -8.14 -14.24
N LYS A 228 -3.97 -7.72 -13.40
CA LYS A 228 -5.32 -7.34 -13.84
C LYS A 228 -5.35 -6.05 -14.67
N PHE A 229 -4.48 -5.11 -14.35
CA PHE A 229 -4.33 -3.86 -15.11
C PHE A 229 -3.82 -4.12 -16.53
N GLY A 230 -3.20 -5.28 -16.79
CA GLY A 230 -2.62 -5.64 -18.08
C GLY A 230 -1.38 -4.81 -18.41
N ALA A 231 -0.73 -4.24 -17.39
CA ALA A 231 0.62 -3.70 -17.51
C ALA A 231 1.53 -4.45 -16.53
N SER A 232 2.77 -4.70 -16.94
CA SER A 232 3.84 -5.02 -16.00
C SER A 232 4.09 -3.81 -15.09
N GLY A 233 4.58 -4.04 -13.86
CA GLY A 233 5.04 -2.92 -13.02
C GLY A 233 6.03 -2.06 -13.81
N MET A 234 5.94 -0.73 -13.72
CA MET A 234 6.93 0.16 -14.34
C MET A 234 8.30 0.07 -13.65
N ASP A 235 8.37 -0.71 -12.56
CA ASP A 235 9.57 -1.11 -11.83
C ASP A 235 10.16 -2.46 -12.30
N ASP A 236 9.48 -3.22 -13.18
CA ASP A 236 9.95 -4.51 -13.71
C ASP A 236 10.89 -4.33 -14.93
N ARG A 237 11.97 -5.11 -14.95
CA ARG A 237 13.06 -5.04 -15.95
C ARG A 237 12.70 -5.65 -17.31
N LYS A 238 11.58 -6.36 -17.46
CA LYS A 238 11.40 -7.29 -18.59
C LYS A 238 10.42 -6.92 -19.70
N LEU A 239 9.54 -5.93 -19.59
CA LEU A 239 8.58 -5.67 -20.68
C LEU A 239 8.35 -4.20 -20.98
N LEU A 240 8.67 -3.88 -22.22
CA LEU A 240 8.64 -2.56 -22.84
C LEU A 240 7.95 -2.82 -24.19
N SER A 241 6.72 -2.34 -24.37
CA SER A 241 6.13 -2.30 -25.69
C SER A 241 6.58 -1.02 -26.41
N PRO A 242 6.72 -1.04 -27.75
CA PRO A 242 7.23 0.09 -28.53
C PRO A 242 6.32 1.34 -28.61
N ASP A 243 5.09 1.29 -28.10
CA ASP A 243 4.00 2.19 -28.52
C ASP A 243 3.77 3.45 -27.65
N LEU A 244 4.76 3.87 -26.87
CA LEU A 244 4.69 5.14 -26.10
C LEU A 244 5.33 6.35 -26.83
N ARG A 245 5.51 6.27 -28.15
CA ARG A 245 6.28 7.27 -28.93
C ARG A 245 5.59 8.62 -29.16
N ASP A 246 4.27 8.72 -29.01
CA ASP A 246 3.54 9.91 -29.52
C ASP A 246 2.94 10.85 -28.45
N PHE A 247 3.36 10.77 -27.19
CA PHE A 247 2.91 11.73 -26.17
C PHE A 247 3.72 13.04 -26.24
N THR A 248 3.45 13.87 -27.26
CA THR A 248 4.04 15.21 -27.41
C THR A 248 3.21 16.22 -26.61
N LEU A 249 3.75 16.70 -25.49
CA LEU A 249 3.23 17.85 -24.73
C LEU A 249 3.40 19.12 -25.59
N THR A 250 2.31 19.58 -26.20
CA THR A 250 2.27 20.88 -26.87
C THR A 250 1.83 21.91 -25.82
N ILE A 251 2.77 22.74 -25.35
CA ILE A 251 2.45 23.95 -24.57
C ILE A 251 2.38 25.09 -25.58
N SER A 252 1.17 25.50 -25.97
CA SER A 252 0.95 26.75 -26.69
C SER A 252 0.81 27.90 -25.69
N SER A 253 1.62 28.93 -25.90
CA SER A 253 1.66 30.22 -25.20
C SER A 253 0.33 30.94 -25.11
#